data_AF-A0A928RKJ1-F1
#
_entry.id   AF-A0A928RKJ1-F1
#
_cell.length_a   1.000
_cell.length_b   1.000
_cell.length_c   1.000
_cell.angle_alpha   90.00
_cell.angle_beta   90.00
_cell.angle_gamma   90.00
#
_symmetry.space_group_name_H-M   'P 1'
#
loop_
_entity.id
_entity.type
_entity.pdbx_description
1 polymer ?
#
loop_
_entity_poly.entity_id
_entity_poly.type
_entity_poly.pdbx_seq_one_letter_code
_entity_poly.pdbx_strand_id
1 'polypeptide(L)'
;MTNHKNKVFVYIAFLLAVVMIATGCSLNNAPGQPIATPMDLSVDTMIIGYSEHFTTLNPFFADTTTNVDMDIVNLTQVFLMDVDDFVQTQTKYSNSVATIELITVPSIPTEIPRETATPETTTEVTPGESQEATPEATLSESPEATPEATPEATPGATLPQRYEGKTVYRITLKEDLFTAEGKKLDIDDLIFNMYVMCDISYDGQYLFGTLPITGFDEYRYGYNQEIYTKYSQVVSNIVTVDPETEDLGPYAELFTEEQFDSFWKVDFEVACRTYMNRIVDHINSDRTDDTNLLSGIPLAMYRCGLAYVTEDGTLMDVCQREYDMDVELPGEEDFIACMKAQYGYDLNGLENMYEEISFTNIFTEEFAIRQARQNGEITDTNNSITGINKLGTYTMELILDSYSVIDWLYFVFPIMPMEYYGNEQMYDFEKGSFGFSKGDISQIRKCDKYPLGAGPYKYEQTADGMIRLTDNLFYTGDKAFEVKTILMYLNSAESEKYTNPVSGIIDGTYDVCMAFEGQEGYDSLIETDTLGVRAATGYKLVFSKERIMAESMPVVLSDYTTWLRHITNVKMK
;
A
#
# COMPACT_ATOMS: atom_id res chain seq x y z
N MET A 1 26.27 51.06 26.81
CA MET A 1 25.16 50.14 27.19
C MET A 1 25.05 48.99 26.20
N THR A 2 26.13 48.25 25.96
CA THR A 2 26.18 47.23 24.87
C THR A 2 26.93 45.97 25.28
N ASN A 3 27.12 45.75 26.58
CA ASN A 3 27.86 44.59 27.10
C ASN A 3 27.09 43.79 28.17
N HIS A 4 25.84 44.17 28.46
CA HIS A 4 24.98 43.46 29.41
C HIS A 4 23.98 42.51 28.73
N LYS A 5 23.48 42.85 27.52
CA LYS A 5 22.53 42.00 26.78
C LYS A 5 23.17 40.69 26.29
N ASN A 6 24.43 40.73 25.85
CA ASN A 6 25.12 39.51 25.38
C ASN A 6 25.47 38.54 26.51
N LYS A 7 25.73 39.04 27.73
CA LYS A 7 25.98 38.18 28.89
C LYS A 7 24.72 37.50 29.42
N VAL A 8 23.56 38.16 29.33
CA VAL A 8 22.28 37.56 29.70
C VAL A 8 21.85 36.50 28.68
N PHE A 9 22.10 36.72 27.38
CA PHE A 9 21.79 35.74 26.34
C PHE A 9 22.63 34.47 26.45
N VAL A 10 23.92 34.60 26.77
CA VAL A 10 24.82 33.45 26.98
C VAL A 10 24.45 32.68 28.26
N TYR A 11 24.03 33.37 29.32
CA TYR A 11 23.59 32.68 30.55
C TYR A 11 22.23 31.99 30.39
N ILE A 12 21.30 32.53 29.61
CA ILE A 12 20.00 31.88 29.32
C ILE A 12 20.21 30.67 28.41
N ALA A 13 21.08 30.76 27.40
CA ALA A 13 21.43 29.61 26.55
C ALA A 13 22.15 28.50 27.34
N PHE A 14 23.01 28.86 28.29
CA PHE A 14 23.69 27.89 29.15
C PHE A 14 22.74 27.28 30.19
N LEU A 15 21.75 28.03 30.71
CA LEU A 15 20.72 27.49 31.60
C LEU A 15 19.76 26.55 30.86
N LEU A 16 19.39 26.86 29.62
CA LEU A 16 18.60 25.98 28.74
C LEU A 16 19.35 24.69 28.40
N ALA A 17 20.67 24.77 28.15
CA ALA A 17 21.50 23.59 27.92
C ALA A 17 21.64 22.70 29.18
N VAL A 18 21.68 23.30 30.38
CA VAL A 18 21.76 22.53 31.64
C VAL A 18 20.40 21.95 32.05
N VAL A 19 19.28 22.58 31.69
CA VAL A 19 17.93 22.00 31.90
C VAL A 19 17.66 20.84 30.93
N MET A 20 18.13 20.91 29.68
CA MET A 20 18.05 19.78 28.72
C MET A 20 18.87 18.55 29.14
N ILE A 21 19.91 18.71 29.97
CA ILE A 21 20.69 17.59 30.52
C ILE A 21 20.00 16.98 31.77
N ALA A 22 19.04 17.68 32.38
CA ALA A 22 18.35 17.24 33.59
C ALA A 22 16.93 16.69 33.37
N THR A 23 16.31 16.93 32.20
CA THR A 23 15.09 16.25 31.77
C THR A 23 15.44 15.39 30.56
N GLY A 24 15.60 14.08 30.76
CA GLY A 24 15.99 13.10 29.75
C GLY A 24 14.98 12.93 28.60
N CYS A 25 14.76 13.98 27.82
CA CYS A 25 14.19 13.89 26.49
C CYS A 25 15.36 13.73 25.52
N SER A 26 15.77 12.49 25.25
CA SER A 26 16.53 12.21 24.04
C SER A 26 15.66 12.58 22.85
N LEU A 27 16.18 13.41 21.95
CA LEU A 27 15.78 13.38 20.55
C LEU A 27 16.01 11.94 20.08
N ASN A 28 14.91 11.20 19.92
CA ASN A 28 14.92 9.82 19.47
C ASN A 28 15.46 9.76 18.04
N ASN A 29 16.76 9.52 17.90
CA ASN A 29 17.26 8.81 16.73
C ASN A 29 16.54 7.46 16.68
N ALA A 30 16.16 6.99 15.48
CA ALA A 30 15.58 5.68 15.30
C ALA A 30 16.44 4.61 16.02
N PRO A 31 15.84 3.62 16.70
CA PRO A 31 16.61 2.57 17.35
C PRO A 31 17.47 1.82 16.32
N GLY A 32 18.77 1.66 16.60
CA GLY A 32 19.65 0.77 15.85
C GLY A 32 20.42 1.34 14.65
N GLN A 33 20.48 2.66 14.42
CA GLN A 33 21.20 3.20 13.25
C GLN A 33 22.68 2.76 13.17
N PRO A 34 23.12 2.11 12.08
CA PRO A 34 24.52 1.74 11.90
C PRO A 34 25.41 2.96 11.63
N ILE A 35 26.66 2.91 12.10
CA ILE A 35 27.64 3.99 11.88
C ILE A 35 28.20 3.85 10.45
N ALA A 36 28.07 4.90 9.63
CA ALA A 36 28.56 4.89 8.25
C ALA A 36 30.09 4.68 8.19
N THR A 37 30.53 3.73 7.37
CA THR A 37 31.94 3.42 7.08
C THR A 37 32.22 3.46 5.58
N PRO A 38 33.47 3.75 5.14
CA PRO A 38 33.82 3.69 3.71
C PRO A 38 33.56 2.29 3.14
N MET A 39 32.95 2.20 1.95
CA MET A 39 32.67 0.91 1.30
C MET A 39 33.98 0.28 0.79
N ASP A 40 34.31 -0.90 1.29
CA ASP A 40 35.46 -1.71 0.86
C ASP A 40 35.02 -2.69 -0.25
N LEU A 41 35.83 -2.83 -1.29
CA LEU A 41 35.57 -3.68 -2.47
C LEU A 41 36.36 -4.98 -2.32
N SER A 42 35.85 -5.90 -1.50
CA SER A 42 36.43 -7.23 -1.30
C SER A 42 36.01 -8.23 -2.40
N VAL A 43 36.71 -9.37 -2.49
CA VAL A 43 36.39 -10.45 -3.45
C VAL A 43 35.03 -11.11 -3.22
N ASP A 44 34.48 -11.02 -1.99
CA ASP A 44 33.16 -11.52 -1.61
C ASP A 44 32.07 -10.43 -1.67
N THR A 45 32.36 -9.29 -2.29
CA THR A 45 31.40 -8.23 -2.57
C THR A 45 30.87 -8.36 -4.00
N MET A 46 29.55 -8.34 -4.15
CA MET A 46 28.86 -8.25 -5.44
C MET A 46 28.20 -6.88 -5.61
N ILE A 47 28.39 -6.26 -6.77
CA ILE A 47 27.82 -4.95 -7.11
C ILE A 47 26.66 -5.11 -8.09
N ILE A 48 25.47 -4.64 -7.69
CA ILE A 48 24.26 -4.64 -8.53
C ILE A 48 23.97 -3.21 -8.97
N GLY A 49 23.91 -2.98 -10.29
CA GLY A 49 23.60 -1.68 -10.88
C GLY A 49 22.10 -1.49 -11.08
N TYR A 50 21.55 -0.40 -10.53
CA TYR A 50 20.17 0.04 -10.75
C TYR A 50 20.12 1.38 -11.48
N SER A 51 19.12 1.53 -12.36
CA SER A 51 18.82 2.79 -13.04
C SER A 51 17.89 3.70 -12.26
N GLU A 52 17.23 3.18 -11.21
CA GLU A 52 16.16 3.84 -10.46
C GLU A 52 16.58 4.13 -9.01
N HIS A 53 15.96 5.15 -8.41
CA HIS A 53 16.04 5.43 -6.97
C HIS A 53 15.03 4.61 -6.20
N PHE A 54 15.25 4.47 -4.89
CA PHE A 54 14.24 3.96 -3.98
C PHE A 54 13.35 5.05 -3.40
N THR A 55 12.10 4.72 -3.10
CA THR A 55 11.17 5.63 -2.42
C THR A 55 11.14 5.37 -0.92
N THR A 56 10.98 4.10 -0.53
CA THR A 56 10.94 3.64 0.84
C THR A 56 11.43 2.19 0.92
N LEU A 57 12.17 1.90 1.98
CA LEU A 57 12.67 0.54 2.26
C LEU A 57 11.82 -0.17 3.31
N ASN A 58 10.75 0.46 3.81
CA ASN A 58 9.85 -0.17 4.76
C ASN A 58 8.99 -1.22 4.05
N PRO A 59 9.07 -2.51 4.43
CA PRO A 59 8.40 -3.58 3.71
C PRO A 59 6.89 -3.41 3.59
N PHE A 60 6.24 -2.74 4.55
CA PHE A 60 4.80 -2.45 4.49
C PHE A 60 4.41 -1.55 3.30
N PHE A 61 5.34 -0.75 2.78
CA PHE A 61 5.07 0.37 1.87
C PHE A 61 6.04 0.47 0.70
N ALA A 62 7.01 -0.45 0.60
CA ALA A 62 7.92 -0.55 -0.53
C ALA A 62 7.11 -0.50 -1.83
N ASP A 63 7.54 0.33 -2.76
CA ASP A 63 6.82 0.51 -4.02
C ASP A 63 7.19 -0.62 -4.99
N THR A 64 6.18 -1.22 -5.62
CA THR A 64 6.37 -2.26 -6.66
C THR A 64 6.68 -1.68 -8.02
N THR A 65 6.44 -0.39 -8.24
CA THR A 65 6.82 0.28 -9.49
C THR A 65 8.31 0.54 -9.55
N THR A 66 8.97 0.74 -8.40
CA THR A 66 10.42 0.85 -8.28
C THR A 66 11.01 -0.51 -7.93
N ASN A 67 11.77 -1.11 -8.85
CA ASN A 67 12.26 -2.49 -8.63
C ASN A 67 13.20 -2.59 -7.42
N VAL A 68 14.00 -1.55 -7.15
CA VAL A 68 15.03 -1.58 -6.09
C VAL A 68 14.43 -1.69 -4.67
N ASP A 69 13.28 -1.10 -4.39
CA ASP A 69 12.61 -1.14 -3.07
C ASP A 69 12.24 -2.59 -2.75
N MET A 70 11.52 -3.23 -3.68
CA MET A 70 11.10 -4.62 -3.53
C MET A 70 12.26 -5.59 -3.54
N ASP A 71 13.32 -5.32 -4.28
CA ASP A 71 14.53 -6.15 -4.28
C ASP A 71 15.21 -6.15 -2.91
N ILE A 72 15.32 -4.98 -2.28
CA ILE A 72 15.85 -4.87 -0.91
C ILE A 72 14.94 -5.58 0.08
N VAL A 73 13.62 -5.45 -0.06
CA VAL A 73 12.65 -6.18 0.77
C VAL A 73 12.84 -7.70 0.60
N ASN A 74 12.94 -8.21 -0.64
CA ASN A 74 13.15 -9.64 -0.91
C ASN A 74 14.47 -10.17 -0.32
N LEU A 75 15.51 -9.33 -0.26
CA LEU A 75 16.80 -9.71 0.34
C LEU A 75 16.83 -9.60 1.86
N THR A 76 16.03 -8.72 2.45
CA THR A 76 16.08 -8.41 3.89
C THR A 76 14.96 -9.08 4.70
N GLN A 77 13.90 -9.53 4.05
CA GLN A 77 12.73 -10.12 4.70
C GLN A 77 12.55 -11.60 4.38
N VAL A 78 11.75 -12.28 5.21
CA VAL A 78 11.19 -13.61 4.91
C VAL A 78 9.70 -13.47 4.64
N PHE A 79 9.20 -14.17 3.62
CA PHE A 79 7.81 -14.10 3.21
C PHE A 79 6.99 -15.26 3.78
N LEU A 80 5.76 -14.97 4.20
CA LEU A 80 4.83 -16.00 4.66
C LEU A 80 4.57 -17.05 3.57
N MET A 81 4.40 -16.59 2.32
CA MET A 81 4.26 -17.41 1.12
C MET A 81 5.07 -16.84 -0.04
N ASP A 82 5.59 -17.72 -0.91
CA ASP A 82 6.26 -17.32 -2.15
C ASP A 82 5.26 -17.25 -3.32
N VAL A 83 5.42 -16.26 -4.21
CA VAL A 83 4.58 -16.06 -5.40
C VAL A 83 4.67 -17.23 -6.38
N ASP A 84 5.83 -17.87 -6.47
CA ASP A 84 6.11 -18.91 -7.46
C ASP A 84 5.51 -20.28 -7.07
N ASP A 85 5.10 -20.44 -5.80
CA ASP A 85 4.55 -21.70 -5.28
C ASP A 85 3.02 -21.78 -5.36
N PHE A 86 2.35 -20.80 -5.97
CA PHE A 86 0.89 -20.79 -6.04
C PHE A 86 0.35 -21.94 -6.89
N VAL A 87 -0.36 -22.87 -6.25
CA VAL A 87 -1.11 -23.94 -6.91
C VAL A 87 -2.57 -23.87 -6.50
N GLN A 88 -3.47 -23.66 -7.47
CA GLN A 88 -4.92 -23.45 -7.26
C GLN A 88 -5.65 -24.57 -6.48
N THR A 89 -5.03 -25.74 -6.30
CA THR A 89 -5.61 -26.89 -5.59
C THR A 89 -4.95 -27.17 -4.24
N GLN A 90 -4.16 -26.24 -3.72
CA GLN A 90 -3.38 -26.47 -2.51
C GLN A 90 -4.28 -26.44 -1.26
N THR A 91 -4.32 -27.54 -0.53
CA THR A 91 -4.92 -27.62 0.82
C THR A 91 -3.88 -27.43 1.91
N LYS A 92 -2.59 -27.47 1.55
CA LYS A 92 -1.46 -27.28 2.46
C LYS A 92 -0.26 -26.70 1.74
N TYR A 93 0.22 -25.57 2.23
CA TYR A 93 1.47 -24.93 1.83
C TYR A 93 2.52 -25.09 2.93
N SER A 94 3.78 -25.28 2.55
CA SER A 94 4.90 -25.22 3.49
C SER A 94 6.17 -24.77 2.78
N ASN A 95 6.86 -23.82 3.38
CA ASN A 95 8.21 -23.40 3.01
C ASN A 95 9.12 -23.40 4.26
N SER A 96 10.28 -22.74 4.17
CA SER A 96 11.21 -22.56 5.28
C SER A 96 10.70 -21.60 6.37
N VAL A 97 9.60 -20.88 6.12
CA VAL A 97 9.06 -19.84 7.01
C VAL A 97 7.83 -20.33 7.76
N ALA A 98 6.90 -20.98 7.07
CA ALA A 98 5.61 -21.36 7.63
C ALA A 98 5.05 -22.64 7.02
N THR A 99 4.00 -23.14 7.66
CA THR A 99 3.06 -24.13 7.15
C THR A 99 1.67 -23.53 7.23
N ILE A 100 0.94 -23.51 6.13
CA ILE A 100 -0.43 -22.99 6.06
C ILE A 100 -1.34 -24.13 5.60
N GLU A 101 -2.34 -24.47 6.40
CA GLU A 101 -3.24 -25.60 6.16
C GLU A 101 -4.67 -25.12 6.04
N LEU A 102 -5.31 -25.44 4.93
CA LEU A 102 -6.74 -25.21 4.71
C LEU A 102 -7.53 -26.30 5.44
N ILE A 103 -8.09 -25.95 6.58
CA ILE A 103 -8.77 -26.88 7.50
C ILE A 103 -10.20 -27.16 7.09
N THR A 104 -10.89 -26.13 6.59
CA THR A 104 -12.30 -26.23 6.18
C THR A 104 -12.51 -25.48 4.88
N VAL A 105 -13.15 -26.13 3.92
CA VAL A 105 -13.62 -25.53 2.66
C VAL A 105 -15.12 -25.70 2.59
N PRO A 106 -15.90 -24.65 2.28
CA PRO A 106 -17.31 -24.79 2.00
C PRO A 106 -17.56 -25.70 0.78
N SER A 107 -18.78 -26.23 0.67
CA SER A 107 -19.13 -27.09 -0.46
C SER A 107 -19.16 -26.27 -1.75
N ILE A 108 -18.19 -26.50 -2.64
CA ILE A 108 -18.15 -25.87 -3.97
C ILE A 108 -19.22 -26.55 -4.84
N PRO A 109 -20.18 -25.79 -5.42
CA PRO A 109 -21.14 -26.36 -6.37
C PRO A 109 -20.42 -26.97 -7.57
N THR A 110 -20.67 -28.25 -7.87
CA THR A 110 -20.02 -29.00 -8.96
C THR A 110 -20.49 -28.61 -10.37
N GLU A 111 -21.52 -27.75 -10.50
CA GLU A 111 -22.05 -27.31 -11.78
C GLU A 111 -21.70 -25.84 -12.04
N ILE A 112 -20.75 -25.62 -12.95
CA ILE A 112 -20.64 -24.35 -13.67
C ILE A 112 -21.93 -24.24 -14.50
N PRO A 113 -22.77 -23.19 -14.35
CA PRO A 113 -23.83 -22.94 -15.31
C PRO A 113 -23.15 -22.73 -16.65
N ARG A 114 -23.31 -23.68 -17.58
CA ARG A 114 -23.05 -23.37 -18.98
C ARG A 114 -23.98 -22.22 -19.32
N GLU A 115 -23.45 -21.02 -19.48
CA GLU A 115 -24.11 -20.03 -20.31
C GLU A 115 -24.46 -20.74 -21.61
N THR A 116 -25.75 -20.90 -21.84
CA THR A 116 -26.26 -21.39 -23.10
C THR A 116 -26.06 -20.26 -24.09
N ALA A 117 -24.84 -20.16 -24.62
CA ALA A 117 -24.57 -19.34 -25.78
C ALA A 117 -25.55 -19.80 -26.87
N THR A 118 -26.53 -18.95 -27.13
CA THR A 118 -27.46 -19.15 -28.24
C THR A 118 -26.61 -18.98 -29.50
N PRO A 119 -26.57 -19.93 -30.45
CA PRO A 119 -25.70 -19.80 -31.59
C PRO A 119 -26.19 -18.65 -32.46
N GLU A 120 -25.45 -17.54 -32.46
CA GLU A 120 -25.62 -16.49 -33.44
C GLU A 120 -25.38 -17.05 -34.83
N THR A 121 -26.25 -16.62 -35.74
CA THR A 121 -26.38 -17.17 -37.09
C THR A 121 -25.19 -16.71 -37.93
N THR A 122 -24.22 -17.59 -38.17
CA THR A 122 -23.16 -17.38 -39.15
C THR A 122 -23.76 -17.17 -40.53
N THR A 123 -23.63 -15.96 -41.08
CA THR A 123 -23.84 -15.68 -42.49
C THR A 123 -22.63 -16.17 -43.26
N GLU A 124 -22.84 -17.14 -44.15
CA GLU A 124 -21.84 -17.60 -45.12
C GLU A 124 -21.42 -16.46 -46.04
N VAL A 125 -20.11 -16.24 -46.19
CA VAL A 125 -19.54 -15.54 -47.34
C VAL A 125 -18.49 -16.44 -48.00
N THR A 126 -18.74 -16.71 -49.27
CA THR A 126 -18.00 -17.59 -50.19
C THR A 126 -16.59 -17.05 -50.50
N PRO A 127 -15.55 -17.90 -50.71
CA PRO A 127 -14.20 -17.44 -51.01
C PRO A 127 -14.01 -17.16 -52.51
N GLY A 128 -13.41 -16.01 -52.84
CA GLY A 128 -13.02 -15.61 -54.19
C GLY A 128 -11.61 -15.03 -54.23
N GLU A 129 -10.70 -15.85 -54.75
CA GLU A 129 -9.48 -15.58 -55.55
C GLU A 129 -8.47 -14.47 -55.20
N SER A 130 -7.21 -14.92 -55.19
CA SER A 130 -5.94 -14.21 -55.16
C SER A 130 -5.66 -13.31 -56.37
N GLN A 131 -4.91 -12.21 -56.18
CA GLN A 131 -3.93 -11.73 -57.17
C GLN A 131 -2.78 -10.89 -56.58
N GLU A 132 -1.63 -11.00 -57.25
CA GLU A 132 -0.26 -10.57 -56.93
C GLU A 132 0.06 -9.07 -57.09
N ALA A 133 0.94 -8.60 -56.19
CA ALA A 133 2.22 -7.86 -56.38
C ALA A 133 2.36 -6.41 -56.94
N THR A 134 3.18 -5.65 -56.17
CA THR A 134 4.29 -4.72 -56.54
C THR A 134 4.05 -3.21 -56.82
N PRO A 135 5.08 -2.31 -56.70
CA PRO A 135 5.13 -1.21 -55.71
C PRO A 135 5.40 0.20 -56.32
N GLU A 136 5.88 1.14 -55.48
CA GLU A 136 6.32 2.55 -55.70
C GLU A 136 5.27 3.61 -55.34
N ALA A 137 5.56 4.79 -54.77
CA ALA A 137 6.71 5.41 -54.11
C ALA A 137 6.26 6.81 -53.60
N THR A 138 7.12 7.44 -52.79
CA THR A 138 7.27 8.90 -52.52
C THR A 138 6.63 9.57 -51.29
N LEU A 139 7.47 10.44 -50.72
CA LEU A 139 7.54 11.09 -49.40
C LEU A 139 6.83 12.46 -49.32
N SER A 140 6.32 12.80 -48.12
CA SER A 140 6.26 14.14 -47.45
C SER A 140 5.12 14.05 -46.41
N GLU A 141 5.12 14.50 -45.15
CA GLU A 141 5.78 15.60 -44.42
C GLU A 141 5.48 15.41 -42.90
N SER A 142 6.37 15.88 -42.01
CA SER A 142 6.22 16.35 -40.61
C SER A 142 5.29 15.65 -39.57
N PRO A 143 5.71 15.50 -38.29
CA PRO A 143 4.97 14.71 -37.29
C PRO A 143 3.84 15.54 -36.65
N GLU A 144 2.60 15.05 -36.77
CA GLU A 144 1.52 15.45 -35.85
C GLU A 144 1.70 14.70 -34.53
N ALA A 145 1.66 15.45 -33.44
CA ALA A 145 1.71 14.95 -32.08
C ALA A 145 0.53 14.01 -31.82
N THR A 146 0.83 12.74 -31.57
CA THR A 146 -0.12 11.78 -31.01
C THR A 146 -0.47 12.26 -29.59
N PRO A 147 -1.76 12.42 -29.23
CA PRO A 147 -2.12 12.65 -27.84
C PRO A 147 -1.67 11.43 -27.03
N GLU A 148 -1.02 11.69 -25.89
CA GLU A 148 -0.70 10.69 -24.87
C GLU A 148 -1.96 9.84 -24.62
N ALA A 149 -1.84 8.54 -24.92
CA ALA A 149 -2.81 7.58 -24.48
C ALA A 149 -2.67 7.50 -22.95
N THR A 150 -3.60 8.15 -22.25
CA THR A 150 -4.01 7.76 -20.91
C THR A 150 -4.11 6.23 -20.89
N PRO A 151 -3.51 5.50 -19.94
CA PRO A 151 -3.69 4.07 -19.87
C PRO A 151 -5.18 3.82 -19.61
N GLU A 152 -5.90 3.42 -20.65
CA GLU A 152 -7.27 2.94 -20.51
C GLU A 152 -7.26 1.77 -19.53
N ALA A 153 -8.01 1.91 -18.45
CA ALA A 153 -8.25 0.85 -17.49
C ALA A 153 -8.65 -0.43 -18.24
N THR A 154 -7.90 -1.50 -18.02
CA THR A 154 -8.20 -2.82 -18.59
C THR A 154 -9.66 -3.18 -18.27
N PRO A 155 -10.55 -3.31 -19.28
CA PRO A 155 -11.93 -3.65 -19.02
C PRO A 155 -12.01 -5.12 -18.60
N GLY A 156 -12.44 -5.39 -17.36
CA GLY A 156 -12.92 -6.71 -16.97
C GLY A 156 -12.07 -7.54 -16.01
N ALA A 157 -11.45 -6.97 -14.99
CA ALA A 157 -11.09 -7.77 -13.81
C ALA A 157 -12.39 -8.15 -13.06
N THR A 158 -13.03 -9.25 -13.44
CA THR A 158 -14.11 -9.84 -12.63
C THR A 158 -13.58 -10.13 -11.23
N LEU A 159 -14.26 -9.61 -10.20
CA LEU A 159 -14.01 -9.97 -8.80
C LEU A 159 -13.87 -11.50 -8.68
N PRO A 160 -12.96 -12.00 -7.84
CA PRO A 160 -12.77 -13.43 -7.71
C PRO A 160 -14.07 -14.12 -7.33
N GLN A 161 -14.38 -15.24 -8.01
CA GLN A 161 -15.50 -16.07 -7.63
C GLN A 161 -15.31 -16.50 -6.17
N ARG A 162 -16.34 -16.25 -5.34
CA ARG A 162 -16.38 -16.67 -3.95
C ARG A 162 -17.53 -17.64 -3.71
N TYR A 163 -17.30 -18.59 -2.81
CA TYR A 163 -18.28 -19.57 -2.38
C TYR A 163 -18.66 -19.28 -0.93
N GLU A 164 -19.96 -19.25 -0.65
CA GLU A 164 -20.47 -18.97 0.69
C GLU A 164 -20.04 -20.03 1.70
N GLY A 165 -19.73 -19.57 2.92
CA GLY A 165 -19.43 -20.42 4.07
C GLY A 165 -18.04 -20.19 4.62
N LYS A 166 -17.89 -20.47 5.92
CA LYS A 166 -16.64 -20.20 6.62
C LYS A 166 -15.50 -21.09 6.12
N THR A 167 -14.38 -20.45 5.85
CA THR A 167 -13.10 -21.07 5.54
C THR A 167 -12.15 -20.87 6.70
N VAL A 168 -11.38 -21.90 7.05
CA VAL A 168 -10.40 -21.81 8.15
C VAL A 168 -9.02 -22.20 7.63
N TYR A 169 -8.05 -21.31 7.79
CA TYR A 169 -6.63 -21.56 7.58
C TYR A 169 -5.93 -21.68 8.93
N ARG A 170 -5.12 -22.71 9.11
CA ARG A 170 -4.19 -22.81 10.23
C ARG A 170 -2.79 -22.44 9.75
N ILE A 171 -2.19 -21.42 10.37
CA ILE A 171 -0.84 -20.96 10.04
C ILE A 171 0.08 -21.34 11.19
N THR A 172 1.19 -21.99 10.88
CA THR A 172 2.24 -22.36 11.83
C THR A 172 3.59 -21.86 11.34
N LEU A 173 4.20 -20.92 12.06
CA LEU A 173 5.55 -20.45 11.77
C LEU A 173 6.59 -21.48 12.20
N LYS A 174 7.73 -21.51 11.49
CA LYS A 174 8.89 -22.29 11.95
C LYS A 174 9.52 -21.61 13.17
N GLU A 175 10.05 -22.43 14.09
CA GLU A 175 10.59 -21.95 15.36
C GLU A 175 12.00 -21.38 15.25
N ASP A 176 12.67 -21.46 14.10
CA ASP A 176 14.05 -21.06 13.88
C ASP A 176 14.17 -19.78 13.04
N LEU A 177 13.13 -18.94 13.06
CA LEU A 177 13.13 -17.64 12.40
C LEU A 177 13.72 -16.57 13.32
N PHE A 178 14.77 -15.91 12.84
CA PHE A 178 15.49 -14.86 13.57
C PHE A 178 15.75 -13.66 12.67
N THR A 179 15.52 -12.47 13.22
CA THR A 179 15.95 -11.21 12.61
C THR A 179 17.47 -11.17 12.45
N ALA A 180 17.97 -10.25 11.63
CA ALA A 180 19.39 -9.97 11.47
C ALA A 180 20.11 -9.54 12.77
N GLU A 181 19.36 -9.16 13.80
CA GLU A 181 19.85 -8.82 15.14
C GLU A 181 19.78 -10.01 16.11
N GLY A 182 19.28 -11.17 15.67
CA GLY A 182 19.18 -12.37 16.47
C GLY A 182 17.91 -12.45 17.34
N LYS A 183 16.98 -11.50 17.20
CA LYS A 183 15.66 -11.61 17.83
C LYS A 183 14.84 -12.68 17.12
N LYS A 184 14.22 -13.57 17.89
CA LYS A 184 13.30 -14.59 17.39
C LYS A 184 11.98 -13.98 16.91
N LEU A 185 11.50 -14.42 15.75
CA LEU A 185 10.15 -14.10 15.28
C LEU A 185 9.15 -15.14 15.79
N ASP A 186 7.93 -14.71 16.12
CA ASP A 186 6.85 -15.60 16.51
C ASP A 186 5.48 -15.18 15.92
N ILE A 187 4.39 -15.82 16.37
CA ILE A 187 3.07 -15.56 15.79
C ILE A 187 2.55 -14.16 16.12
N ASP A 188 3.03 -13.52 17.19
CA ASP A 188 2.62 -12.16 17.56
C ASP A 188 3.16 -11.14 16.55
N ASP A 189 4.36 -11.37 16.02
CA ASP A 189 4.87 -10.59 14.89
C ASP A 189 3.94 -10.74 13.68
N LEU A 190 3.58 -11.96 13.29
CA LEU A 190 2.67 -12.17 12.15
C LEU A 190 1.30 -11.52 12.37
N ILE A 191 0.73 -11.63 13.58
CA ILE A 191 -0.54 -11.00 13.93
C ILE A 191 -0.42 -9.48 13.84
N PHE A 192 0.64 -8.87 14.36
CA PHE A 192 0.91 -7.43 14.19
C PHE A 192 0.87 -7.03 12.71
N ASN A 193 1.54 -7.77 11.83
CA ASN A 193 1.56 -7.49 10.39
C ASN A 193 0.14 -7.51 9.80
N MET A 194 -0.67 -8.52 10.14
CA MET A 194 -2.06 -8.62 9.70
C MET A 194 -2.91 -7.44 10.18
N TYR A 195 -2.78 -7.02 11.43
CA TYR A 195 -3.52 -5.88 11.95
C TYR A 195 -3.11 -4.56 11.30
N VAL A 196 -1.81 -4.37 11.01
CA VAL A 196 -1.35 -3.19 10.26
C VAL A 196 -2.00 -3.16 8.88
N MET A 197 -1.98 -4.25 8.12
CA MET A 197 -2.61 -4.31 6.79
C MET A 197 -4.15 -4.21 6.84
N CYS A 198 -4.76 -4.53 7.97
CA CYS A 198 -6.20 -4.39 8.18
C CYS A 198 -6.62 -2.98 8.65
N ASP A 199 -5.69 -2.16 9.13
CA ASP A 199 -5.99 -0.85 9.69
C ASP A 199 -6.53 0.12 8.64
N ILE A 200 -7.44 1.01 9.08
CA ILE A 200 -8.06 2.01 8.20
C ILE A 200 -7.05 2.99 7.58
N SER A 201 -5.94 3.25 8.27
CA SER A 201 -4.87 4.15 7.81
C SER A 201 -3.82 3.46 6.94
N TYR A 202 -3.91 2.16 6.70
CA TYR A 202 -2.99 1.43 5.83
C TYR A 202 -3.22 1.78 4.35
N ASP A 203 -2.16 2.23 3.71
CA ASP A 203 -2.08 2.71 2.31
C ASP A 203 -0.98 1.97 1.51
N GLY A 204 -0.48 0.85 2.04
CA GLY A 204 0.55 0.06 1.38
C GLY A 204 -0.02 -0.90 0.34
N GLN A 205 0.88 -1.63 -0.33
CA GLN A 205 0.56 -2.50 -1.46
C GLN A 205 -0.14 -3.82 -1.10
N TYR A 206 -0.05 -4.30 0.15
CA TYR A 206 -0.55 -5.63 0.49
C TYR A 206 -2.07 -5.63 0.70
N LEU A 207 -2.76 -6.46 -0.07
CA LEU A 207 -4.22 -6.50 -0.09
C LEU A 207 -4.81 -7.45 0.97
N PHE A 208 -4.08 -7.82 2.02
CA PHE A 208 -4.57 -8.74 3.04
C PHE A 208 -5.88 -8.24 3.69
N GLY A 209 -6.00 -6.93 3.92
CA GLY A 209 -7.22 -6.26 4.41
C GLY A 209 -8.40 -6.26 3.42
N THR A 210 -8.31 -6.95 2.29
CA THR A 210 -9.44 -7.16 1.35
C THR A 210 -10.04 -8.57 1.44
N LEU A 211 -9.41 -9.45 2.23
CA LEU A 211 -9.96 -10.76 2.52
C LEU A 211 -11.23 -10.61 3.37
N PRO A 212 -12.25 -11.47 3.16
CA PRO A 212 -13.48 -11.46 3.95
C PRO A 212 -13.24 -12.12 5.31
N ILE A 213 -12.33 -11.57 6.11
CA ILE A 213 -11.95 -12.11 7.42
C ILE A 213 -13.11 -11.83 8.38
N THR A 214 -13.55 -12.85 9.12
CA THR A 214 -14.61 -12.67 10.11
C THR A 214 -14.23 -11.58 11.11
N GLY A 215 -15.10 -10.61 11.36
CA GLY A 215 -14.83 -9.52 12.29
C GLY A 215 -14.00 -8.37 11.72
N PHE A 216 -13.63 -8.40 10.45
CA PHE A 216 -12.81 -7.37 9.82
C PHE A 216 -13.51 -6.01 9.73
N ASP A 217 -14.75 -5.99 9.25
CA ASP A 217 -15.51 -4.74 9.10
C ASP A 217 -15.77 -4.10 10.47
N GLU A 218 -16.10 -4.93 11.48
CA GLU A 218 -16.27 -4.44 12.85
C GLU A 218 -15.00 -3.82 13.41
N TYR A 219 -13.84 -4.39 13.09
CA TYR A 219 -12.56 -3.79 13.42
C TYR A 219 -12.37 -2.50 12.62
N ARG A 220 -12.47 -2.49 11.29
CA ARG A 220 -12.08 -1.34 10.48
C ARG A 220 -13.06 -0.16 10.60
N TYR A 221 -14.35 -0.44 10.52
CA TYR A 221 -15.43 0.55 10.39
C TYR A 221 -16.29 0.67 11.65
N GLY A 222 -16.17 -0.27 12.60
CA GLY A 222 -16.97 -0.29 13.82
C GLY A 222 -18.34 -0.95 13.64
N TYR A 223 -18.68 -1.43 12.44
CA TYR A 223 -19.91 -2.15 12.10
C TYR A 223 -19.62 -3.26 11.10
N ASN A 224 -20.53 -4.22 10.93
CA ASN A 224 -20.41 -5.25 9.88
C ASN A 224 -21.38 -5.04 8.72
N GLN A 225 -21.18 -5.83 7.66
CA GLN A 225 -22.02 -5.76 6.48
C GLN A 225 -23.52 -6.01 6.75
N GLU A 226 -23.88 -6.81 7.76
CA GLU A 226 -25.28 -7.03 8.15
C GLU A 226 -25.91 -5.74 8.70
N ILE A 227 -25.18 -5.06 9.60
CA ILE A 227 -25.58 -3.76 10.16
C ILE A 227 -25.67 -2.71 9.04
N TYR A 228 -24.66 -2.62 8.18
CA TYR A 228 -24.67 -1.70 7.05
C TYR A 228 -25.88 -1.96 6.14
N THR A 229 -26.13 -3.20 5.76
CA THR A 229 -27.25 -3.57 4.87
C THR A 229 -28.60 -3.25 5.51
N LYS A 230 -28.76 -3.56 6.80
CA LYS A 230 -29.96 -3.24 7.58
C LYS A 230 -30.26 -1.73 7.55
N TYR A 231 -29.28 -0.88 7.90
CA TYR A 231 -29.51 0.56 7.97
C TYR A 231 -29.50 1.23 6.59
N SER A 232 -28.78 0.71 5.61
CA SER A 232 -28.87 1.16 4.21
C SER A 232 -30.28 0.99 3.65
N GLN A 233 -30.98 -0.09 4.01
CA GLN A 233 -32.37 -0.28 3.64
C GLN A 233 -33.29 0.75 4.32
N VAL A 234 -33.01 1.10 5.58
CA VAL A 234 -33.74 2.18 6.30
C VAL A 234 -33.51 3.52 5.61
N VAL A 235 -32.26 3.86 5.28
CA VAL A 235 -31.91 5.08 4.52
C VAL A 235 -32.64 5.10 3.18
N SER A 236 -32.58 3.99 2.42
CA SER A 236 -33.25 3.86 1.12
C SER A 236 -34.76 4.09 1.21
N ASN A 237 -35.39 3.74 2.33
CA ASN A 237 -36.81 4.03 2.56
C ASN A 237 -37.03 5.50 2.93
N ILE A 238 -36.21 6.06 3.84
CA ILE A 238 -36.32 7.45 4.30
C ILE A 238 -36.16 8.44 3.14
N VAL A 239 -35.20 8.24 2.24
CA VAL A 239 -34.92 9.17 1.12
C VAL A 239 -36.03 9.23 0.08
N THR A 240 -37.00 8.30 0.09
CA THR A 240 -38.19 8.36 -0.78
C THR A 240 -39.29 9.26 -0.24
N VAL A 241 -39.13 9.75 0.99
CA VAL A 241 -40.10 10.57 1.70
C VAL A 241 -39.60 12.01 1.75
N ASP A 242 -40.52 12.95 1.52
CA ASP A 242 -40.24 14.38 1.59
C ASP A 242 -39.67 14.72 2.99
N PRO A 243 -38.45 15.29 3.10
CA PRO A 243 -37.82 15.64 4.38
C PRO A 243 -38.66 16.60 5.23
N GLU A 244 -39.58 17.36 4.63
CA GLU A 244 -40.46 18.29 5.34
C GLU A 244 -41.81 17.68 5.74
N THR A 245 -42.05 16.38 5.49
CA THR A 245 -43.33 15.76 5.85
C THR A 245 -43.55 15.72 7.36
N GLU A 246 -44.76 16.11 7.78
CA GLU A 246 -45.22 15.98 9.17
C GLU A 246 -46.07 14.72 9.40
N ASP A 247 -46.44 14.01 8.33
CA ASP A 247 -47.24 12.77 8.38
C ASP A 247 -46.54 11.66 7.60
N LEU A 248 -46.05 10.65 8.35
CA LEU A 248 -45.37 9.49 7.77
C LEU A 248 -46.35 8.48 7.18
N GLY A 249 -47.65 8.54 7.49
CA GLY A 249 -48.69 7.68 6.91
C GLY A 249 -48.25 6.22 6.67
N PRO A 250 -48.19 5.75 5.40
CA PRO A 250 -47.83 4.37 5.06
C PRO A 250 -46.36 4.00 5.32
N TYR A 251 -45.48 4.98 5.52
CA TYR A 251 -44.04 4.77 5.73
C TYR A 251 -43.69 4.40 7.17
N ALA A 252 -44.61 4.58 8.13
CA ALA A 252 -44.40 4.28 9.55
C ALA A 252 -44.13 2.78 9.84
N GLU A 253 -44.36 1.89 8.87
CA GLU A 253 -43.99 0.47 8.96
C GLU A 253 -42.55 0.18 8.47
N LEU A 254 -41.91 1.13 7.78
CA LEU A 254 -40.60 0.96 7.15
C LEU A 254 -39.44 1.49 8.02
N PHE A 255 -39.71 2.48 8.86
CA PHE A 255 -38.75 3.11 9.78
C PHE A 255 -39.52 3.84 10.90
N THR A 256 -38.83 4.18 12.00
CA THR A 256 -39.44 4.92 13.11
C THR A 256 -39.45 6.43 12.87
N GLU A 257 -40.37 7.15 13.53
CA GLU A 257 -40.40 8.62 13.51
C GLU A 257 -39.08 9.21 14.03
N GLU A 258 -38.50 8.61 15.07
CA GLU A 258 -37.19 8.99 15.60
C GLU A 258 -36.06 8.82 14.57
N GLN A 259 -36.09 7.74 13.78
CA GLN A 259 -35.13 7.50 12.70
C GLN A 259 -35.27 8.55 11.61
N PHE A 260 -36.49 8.85 11.18
CA PHE A 260 -36.77 9.86 10.16
C PHE A 260 -36.32 11.26 10.59
N ASP A 261 -36.72 11.67 11.80
CA ASP A 261 -36.35 12.96 12.37
C ASP A 261 -34.85 13.08 12.52
N SER A 262 -34.21 12.05 13.04
CA SER A 262 -32.79 12.10 13.27
C SER A 262 -31.99 12.10 11.96
N PHE A 263 -32.44 11.35 10.95
CA PHE A 263 -31.79 11.31 9.64
C PHE A 263 -31.65 12.71 9.04
N TRP A 264 -32.75 13.47 8.99
CA TRP A 264 -32.76 14.80 8.36
C TRP A 264 -32.28 15.94 9.27
N LYS A 265 -32.49 15.84 10.60
CA LYS A 265 -32.17 16.93 11.55
C LYS A 265 -30.79 16.81 12.20
N VAL A 266 -30.25 15.61 12.30
CA VAL A 266 -28.99 15.34 13.03
C VAL A 266 -27.95 14.72 12.10
N ASP A 267 -28.27 13.59 11.49
CA ASP A 267 -27.30 12.79 10.72
C ASP A 267 -26.83 13.52 9.47
N PHE A 268 -27.72 14.28 8.82
CA PHE A 268 -27.37 15.07 7.65
C PHE A 268 -26.21 16.05 7.93
N GLU A 269 -26.21 16.70 9.10
CA GLU A 269 -25.15 17.64 9.46
C GLU A 269 -23.84 16.95 9.85
N VAL A 270 -23.94 15.79 10.53
CA VAL A 270 -22.77 14.93 10.80
C VAL A 270 -22.13 14.50 9.48
N ALA A 271 -22.94 14.03 8.53
CA ALA A 271 -22.47 13.64 7.20
C ALA A 271 -21.82 14.79 6.44
N CYS A 272 -22.38 16.01 6.48
CA CYS A 272 -21.76 17.20 5.88
C CYS A 272 -20.36 17.48 6.45
N ARG A 273 -20.19 17.33 7.77
CA ARG A 273 -18.89 17.54 8.44
C ARG A 273 -17.88 16.45 8.06
N THR A 274 -18.30 15.19 8.06
CA THR A 274 -17.44 14.07 7.63
C THR A 274 -17.04 14.22 6.15
N TYR A 275 -17.98 14.61 5.28
CA TYR A 275 -17.73 14.86 3.86
C TYR A 275 -16.70 15.97 3.64
N MET A 276 -16.87 17.11 4.32
CA MET A 276 -15.92 18.22 4.30
C MET A 276 -14.51 17.77 4.70
N ASN A 277 -14.37 17.02 5.80
CA ASN A 277 -13.07 16.56 6.27
C ASN A 277 -12.41 15.61 5.26
N ARG A 278 -13.16 14.65 4.69
CA ARG A 278 -12.63 13.76 3.65
C ARG A 278 -12.16 14.55 2.41
N ILE A 279 -12.89 15.58 2.00
CA ILE A 279 -12.48 16.46 0.89
C ILE A 279 -11.21 17.21 1.24
N VAL A 280 -11.12 17.80 2.44
CA VAL A 280 -9.93 18.53 2.89
C VAL A 280 -8.70 17.60 2.92
N ASP A 281 -8.84 16.41 3.47
CA ASP A 281 -7.76 15.42 3.56
C ASP A 281 -7.29 14.99 2.17
N HIS A 282 -8.22 14.70 1.26
CA HIS A 282 -7.90 14.31 -0.11
C HIS A 282 -7.22 15.44 -0.90
N ILE A 283 -7.70 16.68 -0.77
CA ILE A 283 -7.05 17.84 -1.38
C ILE A 283 -5.63 18.02 -0.85
N ASN A 284 -5.41 17.77 0.45
CA ASN A 284 -4.10 17.92 1.06
C ASN A 284 -3.14 16.79 0.67
N SER A 285 -3.61 15.57 0.42
CA SER A 285 -2.76 14.46 -0.06
C SER A 285 -2.21 14.71 -1.46
N ASP A 286 -2.98 15.39 -2.31
CA ASP A 286 -2.65 15.56 -3.73
C ASP A 286 -1.88 16.85 -4.03
N ARG A 287 -1.57 17.65 -3.00
CA ARG A 287 -0.86 18.92 -3.16
C ARG A 287 0.64 18.70 -3.37
N THR A 288 1.11 19.05 -4.57
CA THR A 288 2.54 19.05 -4.91
C THR A 288 3.21 20.43 -4.73
N ASP A 289 2.42 21.51 -4.57
CA ASP A 289 2.91 22.90 -4.69
C ASP A 289 2.37 23.81 -3.57
N ASP A 290 3.24 24.57 -2.91
CA ASP A 290 2.90 25.45 -1.78
C ASP A 290 2.46 26.88 -2.20
N THR A 291 2.17 27.10 -3.49
CA THR A 291 1.98 28.46 -4.05
C THR A 291 0.54 28.96 -4.14
N ASN A 292 -0.45 28.12 -3.82
CA ASN A 292 -1.87 28.52 -3.82
C ASN A 292 -2.28 29.20 -2.50
N LEU A 293 -2.97 30.34 -2.60
CA LEU A 293 -3.49 31.13 -1.47
C LEU A 293 -4.58 30.38 -0.67
N LEU A 294 -5.27 29.43 -1.28
CA LEU A 294 -6.30 28.63 -0.62
C LEU A 294 -5.72 27.31 -0.09
N SER A 295 -6.09 26.97 1.14
CA SER A 295 -5.77 25.68 1.79
C SER A 295 -6.92 25.28 2.71
N GLY A 296 -7.02 24.00 3.07
CA GLY A 296 -8.04 23.51 4.01
C GLY A 296 -9.48 23.78 3.53
N ILE A 297 -10.35 24.18 4.45
CA ILE A 297 -11.78 24.45 4.20
C ILE A 297 -12.01 25.47 3.06
N PRO A 298 -11.31 26.62 2.99
CA PRO A 298 -11.44 27.54 1.86
C PRO A 298 -11.24 26.89 0.48
N LEU A 299 -10.23 26.02 0.37
CA LEU A 299 -9.95 25.30 -0.87
C LEU A 299 -11.01 24.23 -1.16
N ALA A 300 -11.48 23.52 -0.14
CA ALA A 300 -12.59 22.59 -0.26
C ALA A 300 -13.87 23.29 -0.76
N MET A 301 -14.23 24.43 -0.15
CA MET A 301 -15.37 25.23 -0.60
C MET A 301 -15.23 25.67 -2.06
N TYR A 302 -14.04 26.12 -2.46
CA TYR A 302 -13.77 26.50 -3.84
C TYR A 302 -13.93 25.33 -4.81
N ARG A 303 -13.33 24.16 -4.51
CA ARG A 303 -13.41 22.97 -5.37
C ARG A 303 -14.81 22.38 -5.46
N CYS A 304 -15.59 22.48 -4.38
CA CYS A 304 -16.99 22.06 -4.35
C CYS A 304 -17.95 23.09 -4.96
N GLY A 305 -17.46 24.21 -5.51
CA GLY A 305 -18.31 25.27 -6.06
C GLY A 305 -19.14 26.02 -5.01
N LEU A 306 -18.80 25.88 -3.72
CA LEU A 306 -19.42 26.58 -2.60
C LEU A 306 -18.83 27.97 -2.35
N ALA A 307 -17.70 28.29 -2.98
CA ALA A 307 -17.08 29.61 -2.95
C ALA A 307 -16.32 29.91 -4.25
N TYR A 308 -16.06 31.19 -4.51
CA TYR A 308 -15.24 31.65 -5.63
C TYR A 308 -14.38 32.85 -5.21
N VAL A 309 -13.24 33.02 -5.87
CA VAL A 309 -12.35 34.17 -5.65
C VAL A 309 -12.81 35.34 -6.54
N THR A 310 -13.02 36.51 -5.95
CA THR A 310 -13.42 37.73 -6.64
C THR A 310 -12.22 38.39 -7.36
N GLU A 311 -12.49 39.40 -8.21
CA GLU A 311 -11.44 40.11 -8.94
C GLU A 311 -10.43 40.85 -8.03
N ASP A 312 -10.86 41.28 -6.86
CA ASP A 312 -10.02 41.94 -5.84
C ASP A 312 -9.31 40.94 -4.90
N GLY A 313 -9.52 39.64 -5.12
CA GLY A 313 -8.80 38.57 -4.41
C GLY A 313 -9.42 38.18 -3.08
N THR A 314 -10.65 38.61 -2.76
CA THR A 314 -11.39 38.08 -1.60
C THR A 314 -12.10 36.79 -1.98
N LEU A 315 -12.39 35.95 -0.99
CA LEU A 315 -13.19 34.74 -1.20
C LEU A 315 -14.66 35.06 -0.89
N MET A 316 -15.56 34.81 -1.83
CA MET A 316 -16.99 34.97 -1.65
C MET A 316 -17.66 33.59 -1.67
N ASP A 317 -18.42 33.26 -0.63
CA ASP A 317 -19.18 32.01 -0.59
C ASP A 317 -20.58 32.15 -1.24
N VAL A 318 -21.24 31.02 -1.50
CA VAL A 318 -22.59 30.99 -2.09
C VAL A 318 -23.65 31.66 -1.19
N CYS A 319 -23.39 31.73 0.12
CA CYS A 319 -24.21 32.44 1.10
C CYS A 319 -23.99 33.97 1.10
N GLN A 320 -23.20 34.50 0.16
CA GLN A 320 -22.87 35.93 0.02
C GLN A 320 -22.05 36.50 1.20
N ARG A 321 -21.27 35.65 1.88
CA ARG A 321 -20.28 36.09 2.88
C ARG A 321 -18.92 36.25 2.21
N GLU A 322 -18.26 37.35 2.55
CA GLU A 322 -16.96 37.73 2.02
C GLU A 322 -15.88 37.49 3.08
N TYR A 323 -14.80 36.82 2.68
CA TYR A 323 -13.68 36.47 3.54
C TYR A 323 -12.40 37.10 2.99
N ASP A 324 -11.74 37.90 3.85
CA ASP A 324 -10.37 38.35 3.62
C ASP A 324 -9.43 37.21 4.03
N MET A 325 -8.79 36.59 3.03
CA MET A 325 -7.97 35.39 3.22
C MET A 325 -6.77 35.59 4.16
N ASP A 326 -6.38 36.84 4.44
CA ASP A 326 -5.31 37.18 5.38
C ASP A 326 -5.81 37.44 6.82
N VAL A 327 -7.13 37.56 7.01
CA VAL A 327 -7.74 37.98 8.29
C VAL A 327 -8.67 36.92 8.86
N GLU A 328 -9.59 36.40 8.05
CA GLU A 328 -10.64 35.47 8.47
C GLU A 328 -10.95 34.48 7.35
N LEU A 329 -10.93 33.19 7.68
CA LEU A 329 -11.21 32.11 6.75
C LEU A 329 -12.54 31.45 7.11
N PRO A 330 -13.30 30.93 6.12
CA PRO A 330 -14.48 30.14 6.41
C PRO A 330 -14.15 28.92 7.27
N GLY A 331 -15.04 28.65 8.24
CA GLY A 331 -14.98 27.49 9.11
C GLY A 331 -15.94 26.37 8.70
N GLU A 332 -16.01 25.34 9.53
CA GLU A 332 -16.86 24.17 9.29
C GLU A 332 -18.35 24.54 9.18
N GLU A 333 -18.80 25.46 10.04
CA GLU A 333 -20.18 25.96 10.01
C GLU A 333 -20.50 26.67 8.69
N ASP A 334 -19.53 27.36 8.10
CA ASP A 334 -19.70 28.07 6.83
C ASP A 334 -19.84 27.10 5.67
N PHE A 335 -19.02 26.04 5.63
CA PHE A 335 -19.10 24.97 4.65
C PHE A 335 -20.48 24.30 4.68
N ILE A 336 -20.94 23.88 5.87
CA ILE A 336 -22.23 23.22 6.07
C ILE A 336 -23.39 24.15 5.67
N ALA A 337 -23.32 25.44 6.05
CA ALA A 337 -24.35 26.41 5.67
C ALA A 337 -24.42 26.60 4.15
N CYS A 338 -23.27 26.65 3.47
CA CYS A 338 -23.21 26.77 2.01
C CYS A 338 -23.76 25.53 1.30
N MET A 339 -23.43 24.32 1.77
CA MET A 339 -24.02 23.08 1.25
C MET A 339 -25.55 23.11 1.36
N LYS A 340 -26.07 23.45 2.55
CA LYS A 340 -27.52 23.53 2.79
C LYS A 340 -28.18 24.60 1.92
N ALA A 341 -27.53 25.76 1.73
CA ALA A 341 -28.07 26.84 0.90
C ALA A 341 -28.11 26.48 -0.60
N GLN A 342 -27.08 25.80 -1.09
CA GLN A 342 -26.94 25.46 -2.51
C GLN A 342 -27.75 24.22 -2.91
N TYR A 343 -27.72 23.17 -2.09
CA TYR A 343 -28.26 21.85 -2.44
C TYR A 343 -29.44 21.43 -1.56
N GLY A 344 -29.65 22.04 -0.38
CA GLY A 344 -30.71 21.64 0.55
C GLY A 344 -30.59 20.16 0.92
N TYR A 345 -31.68 19.42 0.75
CA TYR A 345 -31.75 17.96 0.94
C TYR A 345 -31.64 17.17 -0.38
N ASP A 346 -31.21 17.80 -1.48
CA ASP A 346 -30.99 17.12 -2.76
C ASP A 346 -29.70 16.27 -2.71
N LEU A 347 -29.86 15.01 -2.33
CA LEU A 347 -28.76 14.05 -2.24
C LEU A 347 -28.06 13.83 -3.59
N ASN A 348 -28.76 13.96 -4.72
CA ASN A 348 -28.12 13.82 -6.03
C ASN A 348 -27.22 15.02 -6.33
N GLY A 349 -27.65 16.23 -5.96
CA GLY A 349 -26.83 17.43 -6.06
C GLY A 349 -25.57 17.32 -5.20
N LEU A 350 -25.72 16.82 -3.97
CA LEU A 350 -24.62 16.61 -3.03
C LEU A 350 -23.66 15.50 -3.47
N GLU A 351 -24.16 14.40 -4.02
CA GLU A 351 -23.34 13.30 -4.55
C GLU A 351 -22.39 13.77 -5.65
N ASN A 352 -22.83 14.72 -6.48
CA ASN A 352 -22.06 15.25 -7.60
C ASN A 352 -21.26 16.52 -7.22
N MET A 353 -21.22 16.90 -5.94
CA MET A 353 -20.50 18.10 -5.51
C MET A 353 -18.98 17.92 -5.59
N TYR A 354 -18.48 16.70 -5.39
CA TYR A 354 -17.07 16.36 -5.50
C TYR A 354 -16.91 14.90 -5.96
N GLU A 355 -16.57 14.69 -7.24
CA GLU A 355 -16.68 13.38 -7.93
C GLU A 355 -15.85 12.24 -7.29
N GLU A 356 -14.79 12.57 -6.57
CA GLU A 356 -13.87 11.58 -5.95
C GLU A 356 -14.40 11.03 -4.62
N ILE A 357 -15.40 11.69 -4.01
CA ILE A 357 -15.92 11.32 -2.68
C ILE A 357 -17.45 11.27 -2.75
N SER A 358 -18.01 10.12 -2.40
CA SER A 358 -19.47 9.90 -2.36
C SER A 358 -20.09 10.42 -1.06
N PHE A 359 -20.97 11.42 -1.17
CA PHE A 359 -21.72 11.95 -0.02
C PHE A 359 -22.72 10.93 0.51
N THR A 360 -23.41 10.22 -0.39
CA THR A 360 -24.46 9.25 -0.04
C THR A 360 -23.89 8.06 0.74
N ASN A 361 -22.69 7.59 0.37
CA ASN A 361 -22.01 6.55 1.14
C ASN A 361 -21.68 7.04 2.55
N ILE A 362 -21.05 8.21 2.68
CA ILE A 362 -20.73 8.78 4.01
C ILE A 362 -22.00 8.95 4.84
N PHE A 363 -23.07 9.50 4.25
CA PHE A 363 -24.30 9.75 4.98
C PHE A 363 -24.94 8.44 5.47
N THR A 364 -24.94 7.41 4.62
CA THR A 364 -25.45 6.08 4.98
C THR A 364 -24.60 5.42 6.07
N GLU A 365 -23.26 5.52 5.98
CA GLU A 365 -22.31 5.02 6.98
C GLU A 365 -22.53 5.69 8.35
N GLU A 366 -22.57 7.02 8.39
CA GLU A 366 -22.76 7.79 9.63
C GLU A 366 -24.10 7.47 10.30
N PHE A 367 -25.17 7.38 9.50
CA PHE A 367 -26.48 6.96 10.00
C PHE A 367 -26.44 5.54 10.58
N ALA A 368 -25.84 4.59 9.85
CA ALA A 368 -25.73 3.20 10.29
C ALA A 368 -24.95 3.08 11.60
N ILE A 369 -23.79 3.74 11.71
CA ILE A 369 -22.96 3.75 12.91
C ILE A 369 -23.74 4.30 14.10
N ARG A 370 -24.39 5.46 13.94
CA ARG A 370 -25.08 6.10 15.06
C ARG A 370 -26.28 5.29 15.52
N GLN A 371 -27.09 4.76 14.59
CA GLN A 371 -28.23 3.90 14.92
C GLN A 371 -27.79 2.60 15.59
N ALA A 372 -26.78 1.93 15.03
CA ALA A 372 -26.24 0.71 15.61
C ALA A 372 -25.71 0.96 17.04
N ARG A 373 -25.04 2.10 17.27
CA ARG A 373 -24.54 2.49 18.60
C ARG A 373 -25.67 2.75 19.59
N GLN A 374 -26.72 3.49 19.17
CA GLN A 374 -27.90 3.75 20.00
C GLN A 374 -28.64 2.47 20.40
N ASN A 375 -28.68 1.50 19.49
CA ASN A 375 -29.32 0.20 19.71
C ASN A 375 -28.41 -0.81 20.44
N GLY A 376 -27.17 -0.44 20.75
CA GLY A 376 -26.18 -1.32 21.41
C GLY A 376 -25.70 -2.48 20.53
N GLU A 377 -25.86 -2.38 19.22
CA GLU A 377 -25.42 -3.37 18.23
C GLU A 377 -23.92 -3.27 17.96
N ILE A 378 -23.34 -2.08 18.16
CA ILE A 378 -21.89 -1.84 18.10
C ILE A 378 -21.39 -1.13 19.36
N THR A 379 -20.10 -1.30 19.65
CA THR A 379 -19.41 -0.64 20.77
C THR A 379 -18.15 0.05 20.25
N ASP A 380 -17.73 1.13 20.90
CA ASP A 380 -16.52 1.89 20.53
C ASP A 380 -15.21 1.12 20.79
N THR A 381 -15.29 -0.17 21.16
CA THR A 381 -14.18 -0.99 21.67
C THR A 381 -13.81 -2.17 20.79
N ASN A 382 -14.37 -2.32 19.58
CA ASN A 382 -13.94 -3.38 18.67
C ASN A 382 -12.55 -3.08 18.10
N ASN A 383 -11.56 -3.48 18.88
CA ASN A 383 -10.15 -3.38 18.52
C ASN A 383 -9.60 -4.71 17.98
N SER A 384 -10.37 -5.80 18.03
CA SER A 384 -9.94 -7.13 17.58
C SER A 384 -10.77 -7.65 16.40
N ILE A 385 -10.12 -8.42 15.53
CA ILE A 385 -10.71 -9.17 14.42
C ILE A 385 -10.99 -10.60 14.88
N THR A 386 -12.27 -10.99 14.96
CA THR A 386 -12.69 -12.30 15.51
C THR A 386 -12.27 -13.51 14.68
N GLY A 387 -11.91 -13.30 13.42
CA GLY A 387 -11.37 -14.29 12.51
C GLY A 387 -9.88 -14.55 12.71
N ILE A 388 -9.16 -13.76 13.50
CA ILE A 388 -7.75 -13.96 13.83
C ILE A 388 -7.65 -14.55 15.23
N ASN A 389 -7.32 -15.84 15.33
CA ASN A 389 -7.29 -16.58 16.58
C ASN A 389 -5.90 -17.10 16.89
N LYS A 390 -5.26 -16.57 17.94
CA LYS A 390 -3.97 -17.08 18.43
C LYS A 390 -4.16 -18.42 19.14
N LEU A 391 -3.45 -19.46 18.69
CA LEU A 391 -3.52 -20.80 19.29
C LEU A 391 -2.31 -21.14 20.18
N GLY A 392 -1.20 -20.43 20.01
CA GLY A 392 0.03 -20.64 20.77
C GLY A 392 1.12 -19.66 20.36
N THR A 393 2.37 -19.96 20.67
CA THR A 393 3.52 -19.08 20.33
C THR A 393 3.79 -19.02 18.83
N TYR A 394 3.54 -20.10 18.09
CA TYR A 394 3.87 -20.19 16.65
C TYR A 394 2.67 -20.53 15.76
N THR A 395 1.46 -20.59 16.33
CA THR A 395 0.29 -21.11 15.60
C THR A 395 -0.91 -20.21 15.81
N MET A 396 -1.64 -19.96 14.72
CA MET A 396 -2.91 -19.25 14.71
C MET A 396 -3.91 -19.89 13.73
N GLU A 397 -5.17 -19.50 13.86
CA GLU A 397 -6.22 -19.73 12.87
C GLU A 397 -6.70 -18.40 12.28
N LEU A 398 -6.88 -18.39 10.96
CA LEU A 398 -7.52 -17.31 10.20
C LEU A 398 -8.85 -17.83 9.65
N ILE A 399 -9.94 -17.14 9.96
CA ILE A 399 -11.30 -17.50 9.55
C ILE A 399 -11.80 -16.46 8.54
N LEU A 400 -12.17 -16.93 7.36
CA LEU A 400 -12.83 -16.14 6.32
C LEU A 400 -14.32 -16.51 6.24
N ASP A 401 -15.19 -15.56 5.91
CA ASP A 401 -16.65 -15.77 5.76
C ASP A 401 -17.06 -16.34 4.39
N SER A 402 -16.12 -16.41 3.46
CA SER A 402 -16.27 -17.11 2.16
C SER A 402 -14.95 -17.73 1.71
N TYR A 403 -15.00 -18.52 0.65
CA TYR A 403 -13.84 -19.15 0.03
C TYR A 403 -13.60 -18.64 -1.37
N SER A 404 -12.35 -18.32 -1.72
CA SER A 404 -11.89 -18.22 -3.11
C SER A 404 -10.64 -19.06 -3.34
N VAL A 405 -10.51 -19.64 -4.52
CA VAL A 405 -9.30 -20.37 -4.94
C VAL A 405 -8.06 -19.47 -4.99
N ILE A 406 -8.24 -18.15 -5.05
CA ILE A 406 -7.15 -17.17 -5.07
C ILE A 406 -6.86 -16.54 -3.70
N ASP A 407 -7.53 -16.93 -2.62
CA ASP A 407 -7.29 -16.37 -1.27
C ASP A 407 -5.81 -16.47 -0.85
N TRP A 408 -5.11 -17.50 -1.32
CA TRP A 408 -3.68 -17.70 -1.08
C TRP A 408 -2.78 -16.58 -1.60
N LEU A 409 -3.18 -15.85 -2.66
CA LEU A 409 -2.39 -14.74 -3.19
C LEU A 409 -2.24 -13.61 -2.17
N TYR A 410 -3.21 -13.48 -1.25
CA TYR A 410 -3.18 -12.47 -0.20
C TYR A 410 -2.28 -12.86 0.99
N PHE A 411 -1.69 -14.07 0.99
CA PHE A 411 -0.70 -14.50 1.99
C PHE A 411 0.74 -14.25 1.56
N VAL A 412 0.95 -13.63 0.40
CA VAL A 412 2.26 -13.23 -0.10
C VAL A 412 2.63 -11.86 0.48
N PHE A 413 3.18 -11.87 1.70
CA PHE A 413 3.73 -10.68 2.35
C PHE A 413 4.87 -11.06 3.31
N PRO A 414 5.80 -10.13 3.58
CA PRO A 414 6.90 -10.34 4.51
C PRO A 414 6.46 -10.37 5.98
N ILE A 415 7.21 -11.05 6.84
CA ILE A 415 6.97 -11.07 8.29
C ILE A 415 7.90 -10.06 8.96
N MET A 416 7.36 -8.89 9.30
CA MET A 416 8.11 -7.81 9.94
C MET A 416 8.14 -7.95 11.48
N PRO A 417 9.31 -7.79 12.15
CA PRO A 417 9.40 -7.81 13.61
C PRO A 417 8.62 -6.67 14.27
N MET A 418 7.64 -6.99 15.10
CA MET A 418 6.79 -6.03 15.79
C MET A 418 7.57 -5.08 16.69
N GLU A 419 8.61 -5.55 17.39
CA GLU A 419 9.40 -4.67 18.27
C GLU A 419 10.10 -3.53 17.51
N TYR A 420 10.45 -3.76 16.24
CA TYR A 420 11.13 -2.77 15.42
C TYR A 420 10.15 -1.81 14.73
N TYR A 421 9.16 -2.35 14.02
CA TYR A 421 8.23 -1.54 13.23
C TYR A 421 7.05 -1.01 14.05
N GLY A 422 6.66 -1.73 15.09
CA GLY A 422 5.61 -1.35 16.03
C GLY A 422 6.18 -1.08 17.42
N ASN A 423 5.40 -1.41 18.44
CA ASN A 423 5.76 -1.25 19.84
C ASN A 423 5.29 -2.45 20.65
N GLU A 424 6.23 -3.29 21.10
CA GLU A 424 5.91 -4.46 21.92
C GLU A 424 5.17 -4.11 23.23
N GLN A 425 5.36 -2.91 23.79
CA GLN A 425 4.62 -2.46 24.99
C GLN A 425 3.15 -2.16 24.71
N MET A 426 2.80 -1.95 23.44
CA MET A 426 1.42 -1.79 22.98
C MET A 426 0.86 -3.12 22.44
N TYR A 427 1.49 -4.24 22.73
CA TYR A 427 0.98 -5.56 22.35
C TYR A 427 0.38 -6.31 23.55
N ASP A 428 -0.89 -6.64 23.43
CA ASP A 428 -1.64 -7.53 24.31
C ASP A 428 -2.84 -8.08 23.52
N PHE A 429 -2.67 -9.28 22.96
CA PHE A 429 -3.67 -9.94 22.13
C PHE A 429 -5.03 -10.04 22.83
N GLU A 430 -5.05 -10.41 24.10
CA GLU A 430 -6.27 -10.60 24.89
C GLU A 430 -7.00 -9.27 25.18
N LYS A 431 -6.28 -8.15 25.13
CA LYS A 431 -6.86 -6.81 25.31
C LYS A 431 -7.13 -6.09 24.00
N GLY A 432 -6.93 -6.73 22.85
CA GLY A 432 -7.13 -6.10 21.54
C GLY A 432 -6.12 -4.99 21.25
N SER A 433 -4.87 -5.16 21.71
CA SER A 433 -3.78 -4.22 21.47
C SER A 433 -2.71 -4.92 20.64
N PHE A 434 -2.39 -4.40 19.45
CA PHE A 434 -1.63 -5.14 18.45
C PHE A 434 -0.31 -4.47 18.08
N GLY A 435 0.29 -3.67 18.97
CA GLY A 435 1.62 -3.09 18.76
C GLY A 435 1.63 -1.72 18.07
N PHE A 436 0.47 -1.14 17.75
CA PHE A 436 0.32 0.22 17.22
C PHE A 436 -1.04 0.81 17.64
N SER A 437 -1.25 2.11 17.40
CA SER A 437 -2.55 2.75 17.64
C SER A 437 -3.40 2.66 16.38
N LYS A 438 -4.57 2.03 16.48
CA LYS A 438 -5.53 1.92 15.38
C LYS A 438 -5.82 3.29 14.75
N GLY A 439 -5.77 3.38 13.43
CA GLY A 439 -5.90 4.64 12.67
C GLY A 439 -4.64 5.52 12.65
N ASP A 440 -3.55 5.09 13.29
CA ASP A 440 -2.27 5.82 13.30
C ASP A 440 -1.07 4.88 13.09
N ILE A 441 -0.62 4.80 11.84
CA ILE A 441 0.58 4.06 11.43
C ILE A 441 1.84 4.95 11.38
N SER A 442 1.81 6.17 11.92
CA SER A 442 2.95 7.11 11.87
C SER A 442 4.22 6.56 12.54
N GLN A 443 4.06 5.67 13.53
CA GLN A 443 5.19 4.96 14.12
C GLN A 443 5.87 4.03 13.12
N ILE A 444 5.09 3.29 12.33
CA ILE A 444 5.59 2.30 11.37
C ILE A 444 6.37 3.02 10.26
N ARG A 445 5.89 4.20 9.84
CA ARG A 445 6.56 5.11 8.89
C ARG A 445 7.95 5.59 9.34
N LYS A 446 8.29 5.53 10.64
CA LYS A 446 9.64 5.92 11.11
C LYS A 446 10.73 4.98 10.58
N CYS A 447 10.36 3.80 10.08
CA CYS A 447 11.27 2.78 9.56
C CYS A 447 11.46 2.83 8.03
N ASP A 448 10.99 3.88 7.36
CA ASP A 448 11.00 4.05 5.89
C ASP A 448 12.38 3.97 5.21
N LYS A 449 13.48 4.04 5.96
CA LYS A 449 14.85 4.04 5.41
C LYS A 449 15.73 2.88 5.88
N TYR A 450 15.25 2.07 6.82
CA TYR A 450 16.08 1.09 7.53
C TYR A 450 15.31 -0.22 7.69
N PRO A 451 15.35 -1.11 6.68
CA PRO A 451 14.66 -2.39 6.79
C PRO A 451 15.40 -3.28 7.78
N LEU A 452 14.68 -3.77 8.79
CA LEU A 452 15.09 -4.90 9.60
C LEU A 452 14.20 -6.10 9.26
N GLY A 453 14.78 -7.28 9.18
CA GLY A 453 14.03 -8.50 8.87
C GLY A 453 14.85 -9.75 9.13
N ALA A 454 14.27 -10.89 8.77
CA ALA A 454 14.85 -12.21 8.93
C ALA A 454 15.35 -12.82 7.61
N GLY A 455 15.46 -12.01 6.55
CA GLY A 455 15.89 -12.46 5.22
C GLY A 455 17.38 -12.85 5.15
N PRO A 456 17.83 -13.31 3.98
CA PRO A 456 19.20 -13.78 3.77
C PRO A 456 20.26 -12.69 3.97
N TYR A 457 19.94 -11.43 3.69
CA TYR A 457 20.85 -10.30 3.91
C TYR A 457 20.25 -9.32 4.92
N LYS A 458 21.11 -8.49 5.49
CA LYS A 458 20.74 -7.40 6.38
C LYS A 458 21.20 -6.08 5.80
N TYR A 459 20.41 -5.03 6.02
CA TYR A 459 20.80 -3.68 5.67
C TYR A 459 21.87 -3.16 6.64
N GLU A 460 22.93 -2.55 6.10
CA GLU A 460 23.96 -1.90 6.92
C GLU A 460 24.00 -0.39 6.73
N GLN A 461 24.02 0.13 5.51
CA GLN A 461 24.07 1.58 5.32
C GLN A 461 23.69 2.00 3.90
N THR A 462 23.27 3.26 3.78
CA THR A 462 23.23 3.99 2.51
C THR A 462 24.30 5.07 2.57
N ALA A 463 25.27 5.02 1.66
CA ALA A 463 26.33 6.03 1.54
C ALA A 463 26.81 6.09 0.10
N ASP A 464 27.28 7.27 -0.33
CA ASP A 464 27.91 7.47 -1.65
C ASP A 464 27.06 6.97 -2.84
N GLY A 465 25.73 7.09 -2.75
CA GLY A 465 24.80 6.63 -3.80
C GLY A 465 24.64 5.11 -3.85
N MET A 466 25.04 4.38 -2.82
CA MET A 466 24.92 2.93 -2.75
C MET A 466 24.23 2.48 -1.46
N ILE A 467 23.47 1.39 -1.55
CA ILE A 467 22.99 0.63 -0.39
C ILE A 467 23.90 -0.57 -0.19
N ARG A 468 24.36 -0.75 1.04
CA ARG A 468 25.20 -1.89 1.44
C ARG A 468 24.38 -2.86 2.27
N LEU A 469 24.31 -4.10 1.80
CA LEU A 469 23.76 -5.24 2.51
C LEU A 469 24.87 -6.24 2.83
N THR A 470 24.76 -6.96 3.95
CA THR A 470 25.66 -8.05 4.32
C THR A 470 24.90 -9.33 4.65
N ASP A 471 25.57 -10.47 4.61
CA ASP A 471 24.93 -11.74 4.91
C ASP A 471 24.36 -11.79 6.34
N ASN A 472 23.15 -12.35 6.46
CA ASN A 472 22.50 -12.60 7.72
C ASN A 472 22.83 -14.02 8.19
N LEU A 473 23.80 -14.16 9.08
CA LEU A 473 24.22 -15.45 9.63
C LEU A 473 23.12 -16.15 10.43
N PHE A 474 22.13 -15.41 10.95
CA PHE A 474 20.98 -16.00 11.63
C PHE A 474 20.03 -16.72 10.66
N TYR A 475 20.00 -16.30 9.39
CA TYR A 475 19.23 -16.99 8.35
C TYR A 475 19.86 -18.34 7.95
N THR A 476 21.20 -18.42 7.95
CA THR A 476 21.92 -19.58 7.45
C THR A 476 22.36 -20.58 8.52
N GLY A 477 22.21 -20.22 9.80
CA GLY A 477 22.75 -20.97 10.93
C GLY A 477 24.28 -20.95 10.93
N ASP A 478 24.86 -19.75 10.91
CA ASP A 478 26.31 -19.46 10.95
C ASP A 478 27.12 -19.89 9.71
N LYS A 479 26.46 -20.20 8.59
CA LYS A 479 27.14 -20.47 7.32
C LYS A 479 27.20 -19.18 6.49
N ALA A 480 28.39 -18.60 6.35
CA ALA A 480 28.57 -17.44 5.49
C ALA A 480 28.25 -17.79 4.03
N PHE A 481 27.61 -16.86 3.33
CA PHE A 481 27.43 -16.96 1.88
C PHE A 481 28.74 -16.71 1.15
N GLU A 482 28.81 -17.14 -0.10
CA GLU A 482 29.95 -16.82 -0.97
C GLU A 482 29.94 -15.32 -1.32
N VAL A 483 28.75 -14.78 -1.62
CA VAL A 483 28.50 -13.34 -1.67
C VAL A 483 28.18 -12.85 -0.25
N LYS A 484 29.15 -12.24 0.42
CA LYS A 484 28.97 -11.73 1.80
C LYS A 484 28.45 -10.31 1.84
N THR A 485 28.79 -9.51 0.84
CA THR A 485 28.36 -8.10 0.74
C THR A 485 27.68 -7.90 -0.60
N ILE A 486 26.53 -7.23 -0.59
CA ILE A 486 25.88 -6.71 -1.80
C ILE A 486 25.94 -5.19 -1.73
N LEU A 487 26.46 -4.57 -2.79
CA LEU A 487 26.37 -3.14 -3.01
C LEU A 487 25.36 -2.87 -4.12
N MET A 488 24.25 -2.24 -3.77
CA MET A 488 23.23 -1.82 -4.73
C MET A 488 23.49 -0.37 -5.10
N TYR A 489 23.96 -0.15 -6.32
CA TYR A 489 24.29 1.17 -6.84
C TYR A 489 23.02 1.88 -7.30
N LEU A 490 22.69 3.00 -6.67
CA LEU A 490 21.54 3.84 -6.98
C LEU A 490 22.01 4.97 -7.90
N ASN A 491 21.50 5.02 -9.13
CA ASN A 491 21.90 6.06 -10.05
C ASN A 491 21.32 7.42 -9.62
N SER A 492 22.13 8.40 -9.21
CA SER A 492 21.62 9.73 -8.85
C SER A 492 21.03 10.47 -10.06
N ALA A 493 19.88 11.15 -9.88
CA ALA A 493 19.30 12.01 -10.91
C ALA A 493 20.26 13.13 -11.37
N GLU A 494 21.31 13.41 -10.58
CA GLU A 494 22.36 14.38 -10.88
C GLU A 494 23.57 13.80 -11.65
N SER A 495 23.67 12.47 -11.82
CA SER A 495 24.74 11.86 -12.60
C SER A 495 24.25 11.54 -14.02
N GLU A 496 24.46 12.47 -14.97
CA GLU A 496 24.22 12.28 -16.42
C GLU A 496 25.00 11.10 -17.04
N LYS A 497 25.80 10.39 -16.24
CA LYS A 497 26.90 9.56 -16.72
C LYS A 497 26.49 8.12 -17.03
N TYR A 498 25.34 7.64 -16.55
CA TYR A 498 25.01 6.20 -16.61
C TYR A 498 23.53 5.89 -16.85
N THR A 499 22.93 6.48 -17.88
CA THR A 499 21.60 6.07 -18.41
C THR A 499 21.59 4.66 -19.02
N ASN A 500 22.75 4.01 -19.17
CA ASN A 500 22.88 2.66 -19.71
C ASN A 500 23.60 1.72 -18.74
N PRO A 501 22.89 0.86 -17.99
CA PRO A 501 23.51 -0.04 -17.01
C PRO A 501 24.44 -1.09 -17.64
N VAL A 502 24.28 -1.37 -18.94
CA VAL A 502 25.14 -2.30 -19.70
C VAL A 502 26.59 -1.81 -19.75
N SER A 503 26.83 -0.50 -19.84
CA SER A 503 28.21 0.02 -19.87
C SER A 503 28.96 -0.26 -18.58
N GLY A 504 28.26 -0.26 -17.44
CA GLY A 504 28.83 -0.58 -16.14
C GLY A 504 29.25 -2.04 -16.00
N ILE A 505 28.62 -2.97 -16.72
CA ILE A 505 29.10 -4.36 -16.80
C ILE A 505 30.37 -4.44 -17.66
N ILE A 506 30.42 -3.70 -18.78
CA ILE A 506 31.54 -3.73 -19.73
C ILE A 506 32.82 -3.12 -19.13
N ASP A 507 32.68 -2.04 -18.35
CA ASP A 507 33.82 -1.36 -17.73
C ASP A 507 34.22 -1.91 -16.35
N GLY A 508 33.44 -2.87 -15.81
CA GLY A 508 33.68 -3.54 -14.54
C GLY A 508 33.17 -2.79 -13.31
N THR A 509 32.34 -1.75 -13.48
CA THR A 509 31.68 -1.03 -12.38
C THR A 509 30.61 -1.89 -11.68
N TYR A 510 29.88 -2.72 -12.42
CA TYR A 510 28.83 -3.60 -11.91
C TYR A 510 29.19 -5.07 -12.15
N ASP A 511 28.77 -5.94 -11.23
CA ASP A 511 28.80 -7.38 -11.43
C ASP A 511 27.50 -7.87 -12.08
N VAL A 512 26.36 -7.24 -11.76
CA VAL A 512 25.02 -7.59 -12.26
C VAL A 512 24.20 -6.33 -12.56
N CYS A 513 23.40 -6.34 -13.63
CA CYS A 513 22.39 -5.32 -13.88
C CYS A 513 21.19 -5.87 -14.66
N MET A 514 20.09 -5.12 -14.68
CA MET A 514 18.96 -5.35 -15.59
C MET A 514 19.15 -4.53 -16.88
N ALA A 515 18.91 -5.12 -18.05
CA ALA A 515 19.05 -4.45 -19.34
C ALA A 515 17.94 -4.86 -20.33
N PHE A 516 17.62 -4.00 -21.29
CA PHE A 516 16.65 -4.29 -22.34
C PHE A 516 17.34 -4.78 -23.62
N GLU A 517 16.75 -5.77 -24.29
CA GLU A 517 17.29 -6.27 -25.58
C GLU A 517 17.17 -5.18 -26.66
N GLY A 518 18.31 -4.65 -27.11
CA GLY A 518 18.39 -3.51 -28.04
C GLY A 518 18.93 -2.21 -27.44
N GLN A 519 19.24 -2.17 -26.14
CA GLN A 519 20.05 -1.09 -25.55
C GLN A 519 21.46 -1.06 -26.16
N GLU A 520 22.04 0.14 -26.29
CA GLU A 520 23.38 0.33 -26.82
C GLU A 520 24.41 -0.51 -26.05
N GLY A 521 25.32 -1.19 -26.74
CA GLY A 521 26.31 -2.05 -26.10
C GLY A 521 25.81 -3.43 -25.65
N TYR A 522 24.50 -3.71 -25.68
CA TYR A 522 23.95 -5.05 -25.39
C TYR A 522 24.57 -6.12 -26.30
N ASP A 523 24.68 -5.82 -27.60
CA ASP A 523 25.33 -6.69 -28.60
C ASP A 523 26.86 -6.77 -28.43
N SER A 524 27.50 -5.88 -27.68
CA SER A 524 28.95 -6.02 -27.43
C SER A 524 29.25 -7.08 -26.37
N LEU A 525 28.23 -7.49 -25.61
CA LEU A 525 28.28 -8.61 -24.68
C LEU A 525 28.15 -9.98 -25.39
N ILE A 526 28.19 -10.01 -26.74
CA ILE A 526 28.06 -11.21 -27.60
C ILE A 526 29.17 -12.22 -27.34
N GLU A 527 28.92 -13.05 -26.34
CA GLU A 527 28.93 -14.51 -26.42
C GLU A 527 27.67 -14.96 -25.67
N THR A 528 26.57 -15.08 -26.41
CA THR A 528 25.23 -15.51 -26.00
C THR A 528 25.16 -16.97 -25.51
N ASP A 529 26.05 -17.34 -24.58
CA ASP A 529 26.02 -18.58 -23.79
C ASP A 529 25.97 -18.27 -22.29
N THR A 530 25.82 -17.00 -21.90
CA THR A 530 25.28 -16.67 -20.58
C THR A 530 23.82 -17.05 -20.57
N LEU A 531 23.47 -18.03 -19.75
CA LEU A 531 22.11 -18.39 -19.32
C LEU A 531 21.27 -17.12 -19.09
N GLY A 532 20.63 -16.64 -20.14
CA GLY A 532 19.83 -15.43 -20.14
C GLY A 532 18.49 -15.77 -19.52
N VAL A 533 18.29 -15.33 -18.28
CA VAL A 533 16.97 -15.31 -17.66
C VAL A 533 16.09 -14.41 -18.53
N ARG A 534 15.03 -14.98 -19.10
CA ARG A 534 13.97 -14.21 -19.75
C ARG A 534 13.04 -13.70 -18.66
N ALA A 535 13.12 -12.41 -18.32
CA ALA A 535 12.00 -11.79 -17.62
C ALA A 535 10.84 -11.61 -18.60
N ALA A 536 9.60 -11.77 -18.12
CA ALA A 536 8.39 -11.68 -18.95
C ALA A 536 8.18 -10.32 -19.66
N THR A 537 8.96 -9.29 -19.30
CA THR A 537 8.78 -7.89 -19.68
C THR A 537 9.75 -7.37 -20.76
N GLY A 538 10.55 -8.24 -21.39
CA GLY A 538 11.55 -7.84 -22.41
C GLY A 538 12.89 -7.35 -21.84
N TYR A 539 12.99 -7.24 -20.52
CA TYR A 539 14.25 -7.07 -19.79
C TYR A 539 14.97 -8.42 -19.60
N LYS A 540 16.29 -8.36 -19.50
CA LYS A 540 17.18 -9.49 -19.25
C LYS A 540 18.17 -9.15 -18.16
N LEU A 541 18.46 -10.15 -17.32
CA LEU A 541 19.54 -10.07 -16.35
C LEU A 541 20.88 -10.24 -17.06
N VAL A 542 21.80 -9.32 -16.82
CA VAL A 542 23.16 -9.31 -17.37
C VAL A 542 24.15 -9.40 -16.22
N PHE A 543 25.18 -10.24 -16.37
CA PHE A 543 26.20 -10.46 -15.34
C PHE A 543 27.62 -10.52 -15.91
N SER A 544 28.59 -10.14 -15.10
CA SER A 544 30.01 -10.20 -15.43
C SER A 544 30.52 -11.64 -15.43
N LYS A 545 30.93 -12.13 -16.60
CA LYS A 545 31.59 -13.45 -16.74
C LYS A 545 32.94 -13.52 -16.02
N GLU A 546 33.58 -12.39 -15.75
CA GLU A 546 34.89 -12.36 -15.07
C GLU A 546 34.76 -12.57 -13.57
N ARG A 547 33.62 -12.18 -13.00
CA ARG A 547 33.38 -12.14 -11.56
C ARG A 547 32.42 -13.23 -11.08
N ILE A 548 31.44 -13.64 -11.90
CA ILE A 548 30.40 -14.60 -11.54
C ILE A 548 30.58 -15.92 -12.31
N MET A 549 30.38 -17.05 -11.63
CA MET A 549 30.35 -18.37 -12.25
C MET A 549 28.99 -18.63 -12.89
N ALA A 550 28.91 -18.71 -14.22
CA ALA A 550 27.63 -18.89 -14.93
C ALA A 550 26.84 -20.15 -14.51
N GLU A 551 27.53 -21.22 -14.10
CA GLU A 551 26.92 -22.48 -13.65
C GLU A 551 26.21 -22.39 -12.28
N SER A 552 26.45 -21.32 -11.50
CA SER A 552 25.75 -21.10 -10.23
C SER A 552 24.41 -20.40 -10.41
N MET A 553 24.07 -19.97 -11.64
CA MET A 553 22.82 -19.26 -11.91
C MET A 553 21.67 -20.27 -12.19
N PRO A 554 20.46 -20.03 -11.67
CA PRO A 554 19.30 -20.86 -11.99
C PRO A 554 18.96 -20.81 -13.49
N VAL A 555 18.68 -21.97 -14.10
CA VAL A 555 18.43 -22.12 -15.54
C VAL A 555 17.04 -21.64 -15.96
N VAL A 556 16.09 -21.58 -15.02
CA VAL A 556 14.70 -21.21 -15.26
C VAL A 556 14.29 -20.22 -14.17
N LEU A 557 14.06 -18.97 -14.55
CA LEU A 557 13.52 -17.93 -13.70
C LEU A 557 12.40 -17.25 -14.49
N SER A 558 11.26 -17.05 -13.86
CA SER A 558 10.06 -16.39 -14.40
C SER A 558 10.29 -14.88 -14.56
N ASP A 559 11.05 -14.28 -13.63
CA ASP A 559 11.40 -12.86 -13.62
C ASP A 559 12.70 -12.57 -12.82
N TYR A 560 13.05 -11.28 -12.73
CA TYR A 560 14.23 -10.76 -12.04
C TYR A 560 14.13 -10.91 -10.51
N THR A 561 12.94 -10.74 -9.95
CA THR A 561 12.67 -10.87 -8.52
C THR A 561 12.96 -12.30 -8.05
N THR A 562 12.60 -13.30 -8.85
CA THR A 562 12.95 -14.69 -8.59
C THR A 562 14.47 -14.90 -8.56
N TRP A 563 15.26 -14.18 -9.37
CA TRP A 563 16.73 -14.31 -9.36
C TRP A 563 17.34 -13.88 -8.03
N LEU A 564 16.95 -12.73 -7.48
CA LEU A 564 17.49 -12.21 -6.24
C LEU A 564 17.24 -13.14 -5.05
N ARG A 565 16.12 -13.86 -5.03
CA ARG A 565 15.86 -14.89 -4.01
C ARG A 565 16.88 -16.04 -4.06
N HIS A 566 17.48 -16.30 -5.21
CA HIS A 566 18.51 -17.32 -5.42
C HIS A 566 19.94 -16.79 -5.35
N ILE A 567 20.14 -15.52 -5.01
CA ILE A 567 21.47 -14.90 -4.87
C ILE A 567 22.39 -15.67 -3.91
N THR A 568 21.80 -16.36 -2.94
CA THR A 568 22.49 -17.19 -1.94
C THR A 568 23.18 -18.42 -2.53
N ASN A 569 22.82 -18.81 -3.76
CA ASN A 569 23.44 -19.91 -4.51
C ASN A 569 24.51 -19.45 -5.49
N VAL A 570 24.70 -18.13 -5.67
CA VAL A 570 25.66 -17.55 -6.62
C VAL A 570 27.09 -17.78 -6.14
N LYS A 571 27.97 -18.13 -7.07
CA LYS A 571 29.40 -18.32 -6.83
C LYS A 571 30.24 -17.27 -7.54
N MET A 572 31.28 -16.79 -6.86
CA MET A 572 32.20 -15.75 -7.31
C MET A 572 33.53 -16.38 -7.74
N LYS A 573 34.19 -15.85 -8.76
CA LYS A 573 35.43 -16.40 -9.34
C LYS A 573 36.70 -16.05 -8.57
#